data_AF-A0A6L5F1P5-F1
#
_entry.id   AF-A0A6L5F1P5-F1
#
_cell.length_a   1.000
_cell.length_b   1.000
_cell.length_c   1.000
_cell.angle_alpha   90.00
_cell.angle_beta   90.00
_cell.angle_gamma   90.00
#
_symmetry.space_group_name_H-M   'P 1'
#
loop_
_entity.id
_entity.type
_entity.pdbx_description
1 polymer ?
#
loop_
_entity_poly.entity_id
_entity_poly.type
_entity_poly.pdbx_seq_one_letter_code
_entity_poly.pdbx_strand_id
1 'polypeptide(L)'
;LPDVRADKSLEQVVNVASLPGIVGASYAMPDMHWGYGFAIGGVAATDVARGGVVSPGGVGFDISCGVRLLAAELDRADLPRVRDQLMDALAEAIPRGAGRGAVWTLSGRPELERVLLGGSRYAVEQGHGVDRDLDRCEDYGAVADADAGQVSDRARERGLGQVGSLG
;
A
#
# COMPACT_ATOMS: atom_id res chain seq x y z
N LEU A 1 -5.96 -18.24 -16.22
CA LEU A 1 -6.58 -17.69 -15.00
C LEU A 1 -7.10 -18.87 -14.17
N PRO A 2 -6.94 -18.85 -12.84
CA PRO A 2 -7.56 -19.87 -11.98
C PRO A 2 -9.08 -19.92 -12.20
N ASP A 3 -9.69 -21.08 -11.95
CA ASP A 3 -11.14 -21.22 -12.09
C ASP A 3 -11.84 -20.35 -11.05
N VAL A 4 -12.65 -19.40 -11.51
CA VAL A 4 -13.39 -18.44 -10.67
C VAL A 4 -14.40 -19.11 -9.73
N ARG A 5 -14.72 -20.39 -9.98
CA ARG A 5 -15.61 -21.21 -9.15
C ARG A 5 -14.85 -22.09 -8.16
N ALA A 6 -13.52 -22.06 -8.17
CA ALA A 6 -12.71 -22.85 -7.25
C ALA A 6 -12.77 -22.34 -5.80
N ASP A 7 -13.21 -21.10 -5.60
CA ASP A 7 -13.36 -20.48 -4.29
C ASP A 7 -14.66 -19.65 -4.17
N LYS A 8 -14.79 -18.88 -3.09
CA LYS A 8 -15.97 -18.06 -2.78
C LYS A 8 -15.89 -16.63 -3.28
N SER A 9 -14.93 -16.29 -4.14
CA SER A 9 -14.75 -14.92 -4.67
C SER A 9 -16.04 -14.40 -5.34
N LEU A 10 -16.70 -15.22 -6.16
CA LEU A 10 -17.98 -14.85 -6.79
C LEU A 10 -19.08 -14.54 -5.76
N GLU A 11 -19.19 -15.33 -4.68
CA GLU A 11 -20.15 -15.06 -3.60
C GLU A 11 -19.83 -13.72 -2.93
N GLN A 12 -18.54 -13.38 -2.76
CA GLN A 12 -18.13 -12.09 -2.22
C GLN A 12 -18.53 -10.92 -3.12
N VAL A 13 -18.37 -11.03 -4.45
CA VAL A 13 -18.85 -10.00 -5.40
C VAL A 13 -20.36 -9.79 -5.25
N VAL A 14 -21.14 -10.89 -5.16
CA VAL A 14 -22.59 -10.82 -4.95
C VAL A 14 -22.92 -10.14 -3.61
N ASN A 15 -22.21 -10.48 -2.53
CA ASN A 15 -22.43 -9.88 -1.23
C ASN A 15 -22.13 -8.37 -1.24
N VAL A 16 -21.04 -7.95 -1.90
CA VAL A 16 -20.68 -6.53 -2.02
C VAL A 16 -21.72 -5.74 -2.82
N ALA A 17 -22.33 -6.35 -3.83
CA ALA A 17 -23.43 -5.73 -4.58
C ALA A 17 -24.69 -5.47 -3.73
N SER A 18 -24.78 -6.03 -2.51
CA SER A 18 -25.89 -5.77 -1.58
C SER A 18 -25.64 -4.61 -0.62
N LEU A 19 -24.45 -3.99 -0.65
CA LEU A 19 -24.12 -2.90 0.27
C LEU A 19 -24.99 -1.66 0.05
N PRO A 20 -25.43 -0.98 1.14
CA PRO A 20 -26.14 0.29 1.02
C PRO A 20 -25.35 1.31 0.21
N GLY A 21 -26.06 2.02 -0.67
CA GLY A 21 -25.48 3.05 -1.53
C GLY A 21 -24.58 2.55 -2.67
N ILE A 22 -24.51 1.24 -2.96
CA ILE A 22 -23.74 0.72 -4.11
C ILE A 22 -24.08 1.47 -5.41
N VAL A 23 -23.05 1.86 -6.14
CA VAL A 23 -23.17 2.61 -7.40
C VAL A 23 -22.97 1.67 -8.57
N GLY A 24 -24.04 1.42 -9.33
CA GLY A 24 -24.00 0.60 -10.55
C GLY A 24 -23.88 -0.89 -10.27
N ALA A 25 -22.71 -1.36 -9.82
CA ALA A 25 -22.41 -2.77 -9.57
C ALA A 25 -21.21 -2.95 -8.64
N SER A 26 -21.03 -4.19 -8.13
CA SER A 26 -19.75 -4.67 -7.63
C SER A 26 -18.96 -5.27 -8.79
N TYR A 27 -17.75 -4.78 -9.03
CA TYR A 27 -16.86 -5.25 -10.08
C TYR A 27 -15.78 -6.15 -9.49
N ALA A 28 -15.27 -7.06 -10.31
CA ALA A 28 -14.10 -7.85 -9.99
C ALA A 28 -13.16 -7.93 -11.19
N MET A 29 -11.87 -7.82 -10.90
CA MET A 29 -10.79 -7.89 -11.88
C MET A 29 -10.48 -9.35 -12.26
N PRO A 30 -9.81 -9.60 -13.40
CA PRO A 30 -9.55 -10.96 -13.88
C PRO A 30 -8.69 -11.83 -12.94
N ASP A 31 -7.97 -11.22 -12.02
CA ASP A 31 -7.12 -11.84 -11.00
C ASP A 31 -7.84 -12.04 -9.65
N MET A 32 -9.17 -11.88 -9.62
CA MET A 32 -9.94 -12.02 -8.38
C MET A 32 -9.77 -13.39 -7.73
N HIS A 33 -9.79 -13.39 -6.40
CA HIS A 33 -9.76 -14.59 -5.58
C HIS A 33 -10.29 -14.27 -4.17
N TRP A 34 -10.51 -15.33 -3.39
CA TRP A 34 -11.11 -15.24 -2.07
C TRP A 34 -10.35 -14.29 -1.13
N GLY A 35 -11.08 -13.30 -0.59
CA GLY A 35 -10.57 -12.30 0.35
C GLY A 35 -11.32 -12.25 1.68
N TYR A 36 -11.24 -11.13 2.39
CA TYR A 36 -11.93 -10.92 3.67
C TYR A 36 -13.15 -10.01 3.50
N GLY A 37 -14.34 -10.60 3.39
CA GLY A 37 -15.58 -9.89 3.09
C GLY A 37 -15.71 -9.52 1.61
N PHE A 38 -14.78 -8.73 1.08
CA PHE A 38 -14.63 -8.48 -0.35
C PHE A 38 -13.66 -9.50 -0.97
N ALA A 39 -13.82 -9.78 -2.26
CA ALA A 39 -12.81 -10.49 -3.03
C ALA A 39 -11.58 -9.58 -3.25
N ILE A 40 -10.38 -10.15 -3.21
CA ILE A 40 -9.19 -9.45 -3.72
C ILE A 40 -9.40 -9.24 -5.22
N GLY A 41 -8.98 -8.08 -5.74
CA GLY A 41 -9.32 -7.65 -7.11
C GLY A 41 -10.75 -7.11 -7.25
N GLY A 42 -11.49 -6.92 -6.15
CA GLY A 42 -12.81 -6.29 -6.17
C GLY A 42 -12.74 -4.76 -6.25
N VAL A 43 -13.71 -4.15 -6.93
CA VAL A 43 -13.93 -2.69 -6.94
C VAL A 43 -15.40 -2.40 -6.69
N ALA A 44 -15.68 -1.51 -5.75
CA ALA A 44 -17.02 -1.03 -5.47
C ALA A 44 -16.99 0.45 -5.09
N ALA A 45 -17.93 1.22 -5.65
CA ALA A 45 -18.20 2.59 -5.22
C ALA A 45 -19.51 2.63 -4.45
N THR A 46 -19.53 3.34 -3.32
CA THR A 46 -20.73 3.59 -2.53
C THR A 46 -20.98 5.10 -2.41
N ASP A 47 -22.24 5.51 -2.58
CA ASP A 47 -22.63 6.91 -2.56
C ASP A 47 -23.02 7.33 -1.14
N VAL A 48 -22.19 8.17 -0.52
CA VAL A 48 -22.39 8.71 0.84
C VAL A 48 -23.75 9.40 0.99
N ALA A 49 -24.22 10.14 -0.02
CA ALA A 49 -25.49 10.85 0.03
C ALA A 49 -26.71 9.90 0.05
N ARG A 50 -26.50 8.63 -0.34
CA ARG A 50 -27.51 7.57 -0.35
C ARG A 50 -27.31 6.54 0.76
N GLY A 51 -26.57 6.91 1.81
CA GLY A 51 -26.26 6.01 2.91
C GLY A 51 -25.17 4.99 2.58
N GLY A 52 -24.28 5.34 1.64
CA GLY A 52 -23.10 4.57 1.27
C GLY A 52 -22.22 4.26 2.48
N VAL A 53 -21.72 3.02 2.51
CA VAL A 53 -20.88 2.53 3.61
C VAL A 53 -19.41 2.47 3.21
N VAL A 54 -18.54 2.60 4.21
CA VAL A 54 -17.11 2.28 4.11
C VAL A 54 -16.89 0.95 4.83
N SER A 55 -16.20 0.02 4.18
CA SER A 55 -15.88 -1.30 4.75
C SER A 55 -14.36 -1.52 4.72
N PRO A 56 -13.70 -1.69 5.87
CA PRO A 56 -12.26 -2.01 5.90
C PRO A 56 -11.90 -3.27 5.11
N GLY A 57 -12.80 -4.26 5.06
CA GLY A 57 -12.60 -5.47 4.25
C GLY A 57 -12.56 -5.21 2.74
N GLY A 58 -13.13 -4.09 2.28
CA GLY A 58 -13.05 -3.65 0.88
C GLY A 58 -11.78 -2.87 0.52
N VAL A 59 -11.01 -2.45 1.52
CA VAL A 59 -9.68 -1.84 1.33
C VAL A 59 -8.59 -2.90 1.49
N GLY A 60 -8.68 -3.73 2.52
CA GLY A 60 -7.71 -4.76 2.85
C GLY A 60 -6.93 -4.44 4.14
N PHE A 61 -6.24 -5.46 4.67
CA PHE A 61 -5.44 -5.32 5.90
C PHE A 61 -4.17 -4.50 5.71
N ASP A 62 -3.52 -4.65 4.56
CA ASP A 62 -2.31 -3.92 4.18
C ASP A 62 -2.71 -2.66 3.40
N ILE A 63 -3.11 -1.64 4.15
CA ILE A 63 -3.61 -0.38 3.60
C ILE A 63 -2.49 0.29 2.79
N SER A 64 -2.80 0.68 1.56
CA SER A 64 -1.82 1.27 0.61
C SER A 64 -0.70 0.31 0.20
N CYS A 65 -0.88 -1.02 0.31
CA CYS A 65 -0.04 -1.97 -0.40
C CYS A 65 0.02 -1.58 -1.88
N GLY A 66 1.22 -1.39 -2.41
CA GLY A 66 1.38 -0.70 -3.69
C GLY A 66 2.71 -0.98 -4.35
N VAL A 67 2.86 -0.41 -5.54
CA VAL A 67 4.03 -0.59 -6.39
C VAL A 67 4.59 0.78 -6.74
N ARG A 68 5.91 0.92 -6.60
CA ARG A 68 6.67 2.04 -7.15
C ARG A 68 7.63 1.52 -8.21
N LEU A 69 7.63 2.14 -9.38
CA LEU A 69 8.56 1.85 -10.47
C LEU A 69 9.57 2.99 -10.59
N LEU A 70 10.86 2.66 -10.49
CA LEU A 70 11.96 3.56 -10.77
C LEU A 70 12.58 3.20 -12.13
N ALA A 71 12.84 4.21 -12.96
CA ALA A 71 13.54 4.03 -14.23
C ALA A 71 15.01 4.40 -14.06
N ALA A 72 15.91 3.50 -14.46
CA ALA A 72 17.34 3.75 -14.49
C ALA A 72 17.81 3.90 -15.94
N GLU A 73 18.85 4.71 -16.15
CA GLU A 73 19.55 4.83 -17.44
C GLU A 73 20.48 3.61 -17.63
N LEU A 74 19.89 2.43 -17.81
CA LEU A 74 20.59 1.17 -18.00
C LEU A 74 19.94 0.39 -19.14
N ASP A 75 20.74 0.08 -20.15
CA ASP A 75 20.29 -0.76 -21.25
C ASP A 75 20.19 -2.23 -20.82
N ARG A 76 19.17 -2.92 -21.36
CA ARG A 76 18.93 -4.35 -21.10
C ARG A 76 20.16 -5.22 -21.39
N ALA A 77 20.96 -4.84 -22.38
CA ALA A 77 22.15 -5.58 -22.78
C ALA A 77 23.30 -5.49 -21.74
N ASP A 78 23.33 -4.43 -20.93
CA ASP A 78 24.37 -4.20 -19.92
C ASP A 78 24.00 -4.76 -18.55
N LEU A 79 22.70 -4.92 -18.26
CA LEU A 79 22.22 -5.46 -16.99
C LEU A 79 22.90 -6.79 -16.58
N PRO A 80 23.10 -7.80 -17.46
CA PRO A 80 23.75 -9.05 -17.07
C PRO A 80 25.15 -8.88 -16.47
N ARG A 81 25.88 -7.80 -16.80
CA ARG A 81 27.24 -7.56 -16.30
C ARG A 81 27.25 -7.06 -14.85
N VAL A 82 26.20 -6.37 -14.43
CA VAL A 82 26.09 -5.73 -13.11
C VAL A 82 25.02 -6.38 -12.22
N ARG A 83 24.18 -7.26 -12.77
CA ARG A 83 23.01 -7.82 -12.10
C ARG A 83 23.33 -8.36 -10.72
N ASP A 84 24.33 -9.23 -10.60
CA ASP A 84 24.60 -9.93 -9.34
C ASP A 84 25.09 -8.94 -8.27
N GLN A 85 26.02 -8.04 -8.63
CA GLN A 85 26.48 -6.97 -7.74
C GLN A 85 25.36 -6.01 -7.33
N LEU A 86 24.47 -5.67 -8.26
CA LEU A 86 23.31 -4.82 -8.00
C LEU A 86 22.34 -5.52 -7.03
N MET A 87 22.03 -6.79 -7.25
CA MET A 87 21.12 -7.55 -6.39
C MET A 87 21.70 -7.75 -4.98
N ASP A 88 23.01 -7.98 -4.87
CA ASP A 88 23.70 -8.08 -3.58
C ASP A 88 23.66 -6.74 -2.83
N ALA A 89 23.96 -5.64 -3.51
CA ALA A 89 23.90 -4.30 -2.92
C ALA A 89 22.47 -3.91 -2.48
N LEU A 90 21.45 -4.26 -3.29
CA LEU A 90 20.04 -4.02 -2.91
C LEU A 90 19.62 -4.88 -1.72
N ALA A 91 20.07 -6.14 -1.66
CA ALA A 91 19.76 -7.03 -0.55
C ALA A 91 20.39 -6.57 0.77
N GLU A 92 21.57 -5.95 0.71
CA GLU A 92 22.22 -5.32 1.86
C GLU A 92 21.53 -4.00 2.26
N ALA A 93 21.18 -3.16 1.27
CA ALA A 93 20.64 -1.83 1.52
C ALA A 93 19.15 -1.81 1.91
N ILE A 94 18.38 -2.84 1.55
CA ILE A 94 16.92 -2.88 1.76
C ILE A 94 16.58 -3.98 2.77
N PRO A 95 16.28 -3.61 4.03
CA PRO A 95 15.82 -4.56 5.03
C PRO A 95 14.55 -5.28 4.59
N ARG A 96 14.49 -6.58 4.91
CA ARG A 96 13.39 -7.48 4.56
C ARG A 96 13.09 -8.47 5.69
N GLY A 97 11.85 -8.94 5.75
CA GLY A 97 11.32 -9.84 6.76
C GLY A 97 10.72 -9.12 7.97
N ALA A 98 9.91 -9.85 8.73
CA ALA A 98 9.17 -9.35 9.90
C ALA A 98 10.03 -8.93 11.12
N GLY A 99 11.36 -8.87 10.96
CA GLY A 99 12.32 -8.51 11.99
C GLY A 99 12.53 -7.01 12.14
N ARG A 100 13.39 -6.62 13.09
CA ARG A 100 13.83 -5.23 13.23
C ARG A 100 14.87 -4.93 12.16
N GLY A 101 14.57 -3.97 11.29
CA GLY A 101 15.46 -3.51 10.23
C GLY A 101 14.73 -2.45 9.43
N ALA A 102 15.30 -1.25 9.36
CA ALA A 102 14.68 -0.10 8.73
C ALA A 102 15.79 0.74 8.11
N VAL A 103 15.63 1.15 6.85
CA VAL A 103 16.49 2.17 6.24
C VAL A 103 16.43 3.46 7.06
N TRP A 104 15.27 3.72 7.69
CA TRP A 104 15.04 4.90 8.51
C TRP A 104 14.62 4.51 9.93
N THR A 105 15.54 4.68 10.87
CA THR A 105 15.24 4.49 12.30
C THR A 105 14.62 5.76 12.86
N LEU A 106 13.32 5.72 13.12
CA LEU A 106 12.60 6.86 13.71
C LEU A 106 13.01 7.06 15.18
N SER A 107 13.09 8.33 15.59
CA SER A 107 13.42 8.77 16.95
C SER A 107 12.32 8.47 17.98
N GLY A 108 11.09 8.19 17.53
CA GLY A 108 9.97 7.84 18.40
C GLY A 108 8.62 8.18 17.80
N ARG A 109 7.58 8.09 18.63
CA ARG A 109 6.18 8.35 18.21
C ARG A 109 5.95 9.73 17.57
N PRO A 110 6.53 10.85 18.06
CA PRO A 110 6.31 12.16 17.43
C PRO A 110 6.83 12.25 15.99
N GLU A 111 7.88 11.51 15.65
CA GLU A 111 8.38 11.45 14.28
C GLU A 111 7.54 10.53 13.40
N LEU A 112 7.08 9.40 13.94
CA LEU A 112 6.11 8.55 13.26
C LEU A 112 4.82 9.32 12.92
N GLU A 113 4.35 10.21 13.79
CA GLU A 113 3.21 11.07 13.50
C GLU A 113 3.47 12.00 12.30
N ARG A 114 4.68 12.55 12.16
CA ARG A 114 5.05 13.33 10.97
C ARG A 114 5.07 12.48 9.70
N VAL A 115 5.51 11.22 9.79
CA VAL A 115 5.42 10.26 8.68
C VAL A 115 3.96 9.97 8.32
N LEU A 116 3.09 9.73 9.31
CA LEU A 116 1.67 9.43 9.07
C LEU A 116 0.92 10.60 8.44
N LEU A 117 1.24 11.85 8.82
CA LEU A 117 0.60 13.05 8.30
C LEU A 117 1.21 13.54 6.98
N GLY A 118 2.53 13.46 6.85
CA GLY A 118 3.27 13.99 5.71
C GLY A 118 3.59 12.98 4.62
N GLY A 119 3.39 11.69 4.87
CA GLY A 119 3.67 10.61 3.94
C GLY A 119 5.08 10.68 3.34
N SER A 120 5.19 10.48 2.03
CA SER A 120 6.48 10.60 1.34
C SER A 120 7.00 12.03 1.23
N ARG A 121 6.17 13.06 1.44
CA ARG A 121 6.63 14.46 1.47
C ARG A 121 7.56 14.67 2.66
N TYR A 122 7.16 14.18 3.83
CA TYR A 122 8.02 14.21 5.01
C TYR A 122 9.29 13.36 4.81
N ALA A 123 9.21 12.22 4.12
CA ALA A 123 10.39 11.43 3.80
C ALA A 123 11.41 12.22 2.93
N VAL A 124 10.94 12.92 1.89
CA VAL A 124 11.79 13.80 1.05
C VAL A 124 12.38 14.96 1.87
N GLU A 125 11.60 15.59 2.75
CA GLU A 125 12.11 16.63 3.66
C GLU A 125 13.24 16.13 4.58
N GLN A 126 13.22 14.85 4.96
CA GLN A 126 14.27 14.20 5.73
C GLN A 126 15.42 13.64 4.88
N GLY A 127 15.42 13.92 3.56
CA GLY A 127 16.49 13.51 2.64
C GLY A 127 16.31 12.15 1.99
N HIS A 128 15.14 11.51 2.14
CA HIS A 128 14.82 10.23 1.51
C HIS A 128 14.11 10.42 0.17
N GLY A 129 14.86 10.91 -0.82
CA GLY A 129 14.36 11.16 -2.18
C GLY A 129 14.59 12.61 -2.60
N VAL A 130 13.87 13.03 -3.63
CA VAL A 130 13.92 14.40 -4.19
C VAL A 130 12.53 14.90 -4.54
N ASP A 131 12.34 16.22 -4.64
CA ASP A 131 11.02 16.85 -4.86
C ASP A 131 10.25 16.26 -6.05
N ARG A 132 10.94 15.97 -7.16
CA ARG A 132 10.33 15.36 -8.37
C ARG A 132 9.69 13.99 -8.13
N ASP A 133 10.07 13.29 -7.05
CA ASP A 133 9.52 11.98 -6.72
C ASP A 133 8.06 12.10 -6.25
N LEU A 134 7.69 13.25 -5.69
CA LEU A 134 6.33 13.53 -5.22
C LEU A 134 5.36 13.70 -6.39
N ASP A 135 5.77 14.37 -7.46
CA ASP A 135 4.96 14.52 -8.69
C ASP A 135 4.68 13.20 -9.40
N ARG A 136 5.41 12.14 -9.06
CA ARG A 136 5.29 10.79 -9.63
C ARG A 136 4.69 9.78 -8.64
N CYS A 137 4.13 10.29 -7.54
CA CYS A 137 3.40 9.49 -6.58
C CYS A 137 1.92 9.84 -6.64
N GLU A 138 1.05 8.82 -6.56
CA GLU A 138 -0.38 9.04 -6.33
C GLU A 138 -0.59 9.93 -5.10
N ASP A 139 -1.56 10.84 -5.18
CA ASP A 139 -1.85 11.89 -4.17
C ASP A 139 -0.64 12.77 -3.78
N TYR A 140 0.35 12.87 -4.66
CA TYR A 140 1.64 13.50 -4.34
C TYR A 140 2.25 12.93 -3.05
N GLY A 141 1.96 11.64 -2.82
CA GLY A 141 2.44 10.82 -1.74
C GLY A 141 2.01 11.19 -0.33
N ALA A 142 0.90 11.92 -0.18
CA ALA A 142 0.21 12.11 1.10
C ALA A 142 -1.28 12.42 0.89
N VAL A 143 -2.15 11.70 1.58
CA VAL A 143 -3.60 11.99 1.61
C VAL A 143 -3.88 13.18 2.53
N ALA A 144 -4.82 14.05 2.16
CA ALA A 144 -4.98 15.36 2.79
C ALA A 144 -5.64 15.35 4.17
N ASP A 145 -6.39 14.30 4.49
CA ASP A 145 -7.27 14.18 5.65
C ASP A 145 -6.80 13.13 6.67
N ALA A 146 -5.53 12.74 6.60
CA ALA A 146 -4.93 11.83 7.58
C ALA A 146 -5.03 12.40 9.01
N ASP A 147 -5.62 11.64 9.92
CA ASP A 147 -5.63 11.94 11.35
C ASP A 147 -4.87 10.84 12.10
N ALA A 148 -3.64 11.15 12.52
CA ALA A 148 -2.83 10.23 13.31
C ALA A 148 -3.54 9.83 14.61
N GLY A 149 -4.39 10.69 15.19
CA GLY A 149 -5.18 10.43 16.40
C GLY A 149 -6.12 9.22 16.29
N GLN A 150 -6.53 8.83 15.07
CA GLN A 150 -7.33 7.62 14.84
C GLN A 150 -6.51 6.32 14.80
N VAL A 151 -5.18 6.42 14.80
CA VAL A 151 -4.29 5.25 14.76
C VAL A 151 -3.98 4.77 16.18
N SER A 152 -4.42 3.56 16.51
CA SER A 152 -4.22 2.95 17.83
C SER A 152 -2.75 2.85 18.24
N ASP A 153 -2.50 2.88 19.55
CA ASP A 153 -1.16 2.70 20.13
C ASP A 153 -0.45 1.44 19.63
N ARG A 154 -1.17 0.31 19.56
CA ARG A 154 -0.64 -0.96 19.08
C ARG A 154 -0.18 -0.88 17.63
N ALA A 155 -0.93 -0.19 16.77
CA ALA A 155 -0.55 -0.03 15.36
C ALA A 155 0.70 0.86 15.23
N ARG A 156 0.77 1.94 16.00
CA ARG A 156 1.93 2.83 16.05
C ARG A 156 3.18 2.11 16.55
N GLU A 157 3.07 1.33 17.62
CA GLU A 157 4.17 0.53 18.17
C GLU A 157 4.68 -0.51 17.18
N ARG A 158 3.77 -1.16 16.45
CA ARG A 158 4.13 -2.09 15.39
C ARG A 158 4.89 -1.40 14.26
N GLY A 159 4.41 -0.25 13.79
CA GLY A 159 5.00 0.46 12.64
C GLY A 159 6.31 1.19 12.94
N LEU A 160 6.53 1.63 14.19
CA LEU A 160 7.67 2.48 14.57
C LEU A 160 9.03 1.90 14.16
N GLY A 161 9.19 0.57 14.22
CA GLY A 161 10.43 -0.12 13.88
C GLY A 161 10.49 -0.69 12.46
N GLN A 162 9.51 -0.36 11.60
CA GLN A 162 9.32 -1.00 10.28
C GLN A 162 9.39 -0.01 9.10
N VAL A 163 9.58 1.29 9.33
CA VAL A 163 9.63 2.27 8.25
C VAL A 163 10.89 2.06 7.39
N GLY A 164 10.71 1.83 6.09
CA GLY A 164 11.81 1.57 5.17
C GLY A 164 12.27 0.10 5.18
N SER A 165 11.33 -0.84 5.19
CA SER A 165 11.56 -2.27 4.92
C SER A 165 10.49 -2.82 3.96
N LEU A 166 10.75 -3.98 3.33
CA LEU A 166 9.81 -4.64 2.39
C LEU A 166 8.74 -5.53 3.07
N GLY A 167 8.59 -5.44 4.39
CA GLY A 167 7.70 -6.26 5.21
C GLY A 167 8.44 -7.26 6.09
#